data_AF-A0A2V5MAS3-F1
#
_entry.id   AF-A0A2V5MAS3-F1
#
_cell.length_a   1.000
_cell.length_b   1.000
_cell.length_c   1.000
_cell.angle_alpha   90.00
_cell.angle_beta   90.00
_cell.angle_gamma   90.00
#
_symmetry.space_group_name_H-M   'P 1'
#
loop_
_entity.id
_entity.type
_entity.pdbx_description
1 polymer ?
#
loop_
_entity_poly.entity_id
_entity_poly.type
_entity_poly.pdbx_seq_one_letter_code
_entity_poly.pdbx_strand_id
1 'polypeptide(L)'
;RVDHAITALVQDLKARGLLGQTLLAICTEFGRTPWSDGGNGKGRNHYAKAFTCLLAGAGVKGGITYGETDEYGARIVSNPSHVHDYHATILHLMGIDHERLTYRYAGRDFRLTDVAGNVLKEILT
;
A
#
# COMPACT_ATOMS: atom_id res chain seq x y z
N ARG A 1 11.50 -14.48 5.04
CA ARG A 1 10.50 -15.53 4.73
C ARG A 1 9.45 -15.02 3.74
N VAL A 2 8.77 -13.90 4.01
CA VAL A 2 7.75 -13.34 3.10
C VAL A 2 8.40 -12.74 1.83
N ASP A 3 9.55 -12.08 1.99
CA ASP A 3 10.35 -11.50 0.92
C ASP A 3 10.73 -12.50 -0.19
N HIS A 4 11.19 -13.70 0.16
CA HIS A 4 11.48 -14.77 -0.81
C HIS A 4 10.24 -15.19 -1.61
N ALA A 5 9.07 -15.30 -0.96
CA ALA A 5 7.83 -15.70 -1.62
C ALA A 5 7.34 -14.62 -2.60
N ILE A 6 7.40 -13.34 -2.19
CA ILE A 6 7.07 -12.21 -3.06
C ILE A 6 8.03 -12.15 -4.25
N THR A 7 9.33 -12.34 -4.00
CA THR A 7 10.36 -12.36 -5.05
C THR A 7 10.08 -13.45 -6.08
N ALA A 8 9.79 -14.67 -5.64
CA ALA A 8 9.45 -15.78 -6.52
C ALA A 8 8.20 -15.47 -7.36
N LEU A 9 7.13 -14.94 -6.75
CA LEU A 9 5.91 -14.56 -7.45
C LEU A 9 6.17 -13.51 -8.55
N VAL A 10 6.94 -12.47 -8.24
CA VAL A 10 7.30 -11.42 -9.21
C VAL A 10 8.12 -12.01 -10.36
N GLN A 11 9.10 -12.86 -10.06
CA GLN A 11 9.94 -13.52 -11.06
C GLN A 11 9.12 -14.44 -11.98
N ASP A 12 8.21 -15.24 -11.42
CA ASP A 12 7.35 -16.14 -12.17
C ASP A 12 6.40 -15.38 -13.11
N LEU A 13 5.79 -14.30 -12.63
CA LEU A 13 4.94 -13.45 -13.45
C LEU A 13 5.72 -12.77 -14.57
N LYS A 14 6.96 -12.33 -14.29
CA LYS A 14 7.83 -11.74 -15.30
C LYS A 14 8.23 -12.78 -16.37
N ALA A 15 8.63 -13.98 -15.95
CA ALA A 15 9.01 -15.06 -16.86
C ALA A 15 7.87 -15.49 -17.79
N ARG A 16 6.62 -15.37 -17.32
CA ARG A 16 5.41 -15.67 -18.10
C ARG A 16 4.86 -14.49 -18.91
N GLY A 17 5.51 -13.32 -18.86
CA GLY A 17 5.02 -12.09 -19.50
C GLY A 17 3.74 -11.53 -18.88
N LEU A 18 3.34 -11.99 -17.69
CA LEU A 18 2.10 -11.61 -17.02
C LEU A 18 2.25 -10.38 -16.12
N LEU A 19 3.48 -10.04 -15.70
CA LEU A 19 3.71 -8.93 -14.75
C LEU A 19 3.15 -7.59 -15.25
N GLY A 20 3.14 -7.35 -16.56
CA GLY A 20 2.61 -6.11 -17.14
C GLY A 20 1.08 -5.96 -17.04
N GLN A 21 0.36 -7.05 -16.79
CA GLN A 21 -1.12 -7.09 -16.73
C GLN A 21 -1.65 -7.58 -15.38
N THR A 22 -0.77 -7.84 -14.42
CA THR A 22 -1.11 -8.28 -13.07
C THR A 22 -0.65 -7.23 -12.06
N LEU A 23 -1.58 -6.67 -11.31
CA LEU A 23 -1.28 -5.81 -10.17
C LEU A 23 -1.01 -6.67 -8.93
N LEU A 24 0.18 -6.54 -8.36
CA LEU A 24 0.50 -7.06 -7.03
C LEU A 24 0.29 -5.95 -6.02
N ALA A 25 -0.70 -6.15 -5.14
CA ALA A 25 -0.99 -5.27 -4.02
C ALA A 25 -0.73 -6.03 -2.72
N ILE A 26 0.31 -5.63 -1.99
CA ILE A 26 0.68 -6.24 -0.71
C ILE A 26 0.66 -5.12 0.33
N CYS A 27 -0.04 -5.34 1.44
CA CYS A 27 -0.18 -4.32 2.45
C CYS A 27 -0.21 -4.94 3.84
N THR A 28 0.03 -4.12 4.86
CA THR A 28 -0.11 -4.49 6.26
C THR A 28 -1.19 -3.63 6.90
N GLU A 29 -1.70 -4.05 8.04
CA GLU A 29 -2.71 -3.28 8.79
C GLU A 29 -2.06 -2.18 9.66
N PHE A 30 -0.79 -2.39 10.06
CA PHE A 30 -0.01 -1.50 10.91
C PHE A 30 1.48 -1.84 10.83
N GLY A 31 2.31 -0.92 11.32
CA GLY A 31 3.73 -1.14 11.58
C GLY A 31 3.96 -1.82 12.93
N ARG A 32 5.21 -2.14 13.24
CA ARG A 32 5.60 -2.79 14.50
C ARG A 32 6.82 -2.09 15.10
N THR A 33 6.89 -1.98 16.42
CA THR A 33 8.07 -1.42 17.13
C THR A 33 9.35 -2.15 16.75
N PRO A 34 10.49 -1.51 16.49
CA PRO A 34 11.72 -2.25 16.17
C PRO A 34 12.31 -3.02 17.38
N TRP A 35 11.79 -2.80 18.58
CA TRP A 35 12.08 -3.56 19.81
C TRP A 35 10.94 -4.47 20.24
N SER A 36 11.25 -5.42 21.14
CA SER A 36 10.27 -6.30 21.78
C SER A 36 9.55 -5.62 22.94
N ASP A 37 8.43 -6.20 23.37
CA ASP A 37 7.56 -5.64 24.43
C ASP A 37 8.15 -5.70 25.85
N GLY A 38 9.46 -5.95 26.00
CA GLY A 38 10.12 -6.12 27.29
C GLY A 38 9.74 -7.41 28.03
N GLY A 39 10.54 -7.79 29.04
CA GLY A 39 10.30 -8.98 29.88
C GLY A 39 10.31 -10.32 29.11
N ASN A 40 9.47 -11.27 29.55
CA ASN A 40 9.26 -12.58 28.89
C ASN A 40 8.39 -12.50 27.61
N GLY A 41 8.05 -11.30 27.14
CA GLY A 41 7.23 -11.09 25.95
C GLY A 41 8.00 -11.41 24.67
N LYS A 42 7.50 -12.37 23.88
CA LYS A 42 8.03 -12.70 22.53
C LYS A 42 7.45 -11.78 21.43
N GLY A 43 6.75 -10.71 21.80
CA GLY A 43 5.98 -9.83 20.92
C GLY A 43 6.68 -8.51 20.58
N ARG A 44 6.03 -7.76 19.67
CA ARG A 44 6.32 -6.37 19.31
C ARG A 44 5.01 -5.57 19.49
N ASN A 45 5.07 -4.26 19.65
CA ASN A 45 3.89 -3.42 19.80
C ASN A 45 3.38 -2.93 18.43
N HIS A 46 2.19 -2.31 18.42
CA HIS A 46 1.58 -1.72 17.21
C HIS A 46 2.09 -0.29 16.95
N TYR A 47 2.62 -0.05 15.75
CA TYR A 47 2.88 1.28 15.20
C TYR A 47 1.89 1.57 14.07
N ALA A 48 0.66 1.92 14.44
CA ALA A 48 -0.41 2.19 13.47
C ALA A 48 -0.20 3.50 12.68
N LYS A 49 0.70 4.38 13.12
CA LYS A 49 0.92 5.68 12.49
C LYS A 49 1.70 5.62 11.17
N ALA A 50 2.48 4.57 10.97
CA ALA A 50 3.30 4.40 9.77
C ALA A 50 3.53 2.92 9.48
N PHE A 51 3.39 2.54 8.22
CA PHE A 51 3.63 1.18 7.73
C PHE A 51 3.89 1.20 6.23
N THR A 52 4.32 0.06 5.70
CA THR A 52 4.73 -0.08 4.30
C THR A 52 3.74 -0.96 3.56
N CYS A 53 3.31 -0.50 2.39
CA CYS A 53 2.62 -1.33 1.41
C CYS A 53 3.44 -1.34 0.11
N LEU A 54 3.29 -2.40 -0.66
CA LEU A 54 4.00 -2.65 -1.92
C LEU A 54 2.99 -2.73 -3.05
N LEU A 55 3.34 -2.06 -4.15
CA LEU A 55 2.67 -2.19 -5.45
C LEU A 55 3.71 -2.62 -6.50
N ALA A 56 3.34 -3.53 -7.38
CA ALA A 56 4.17 -3.94 -8.51
C ALA A 56 3.32 -4.42 -9.70
N GLY A 57 3.86 -4.30 -10.91
CA GLY A 57 3.18 -4.70 -12.14
C GLY A 57 2.09 -3.71 -12.58
N ALA A 58 1.37 -4.04 -13.65
CA ALA A 58 0.20 -3.30 -14.14
C ALA A 58 0.32 -1.75 -14.12
N GLY A 59 1.39 -1.18 -14.67
CA GLY A 59 1.58 0.28 -14.76
C GLY A 59 2.20 0.95 -13.53
N VAL A 60 2.66 0.18 -12.54
CA VAL A 60 3.42 0.69 -11.39
C VAL A 60 4.89 0.84 -11.75
N LYS A 61 5.47 2.01 -11.45
CA LYS A 61 6.89 2.30 -11.60
C LYS A 61 7.72 1.46 -10.64
N GLY A 62 8.53 0.56 -11.16
CA GLY A 62 9.42 -0.30 -10.37
C GLY A 62 10.66 0.41 -9.84
N GLY A 63 11.26 -0.13 -8.78
CA GLY A 63 12.57 0.28 -8.28
C GLY A 63 12.60 1.61 -7.52
N ILE A 64 11.45 2.08 -7.06
CA ILE A 64 11.33 3.32 -6.26
C ILE A 64 10.79 3.03 -4.87
N THR A 65 10.96 3.97 -3.97
CA THR A 65 10.26 4.06 -2.69
C THR A 65 9.58 5.41 -2.63
N TYR A 66 8.32 5.44 -2.19
CA TYR A 66 7.52 6.66 -2.07
C TYR A 66 7.06 6.81 -0.62
N GLY A 67 7.31 7.98 -0.04
CA GLY A 67 7.17 8.21 1.40
C GLY A 67 8.44 7.83 2.17
N GLU A 68 8.60 8.46 3.33
CA GLU A 68 9.72 8.20 4.24
C GLU A 68 9.22 8.23 5.68
N THR A 69 9.77 7.35 6.52
CA THR A 69 9.56 7.37 7.96
C THR A 69 10.83 7.77 8.70
N ASP A 70 10.69 8.11 9.98
CA ASP A 70 11.84 8.25 10.86
C ASP A 70 12.65 6.93 10.96
N GLU A 71 13.84 7.03 11.55
CA GLU A 71 14.78 5.91 11.71
C GLU A 71 14.21 4.70 12.47
N TYR A 72 13.12 4.89 13.20
CA TYR A 72 12.43 3.85 13.96
C TYR A 72 11.20 3.29 13.25
N GLY A 73 10.81 3.84 12.10
CA GLY A 73 9.57 3.49 11.41
C GLY A 73 8.31 3.89 12.17
N ALA A 74 8.39 4.89 13.05
CA ALA A 74 7.31 5.27 13.96
C ALA A 74 6.41 6.38 13.41
N ARG A 75 6.99 7.30 12.61
CA ARG A 75 6.32 8.50 12.11
C ARG A 75 6.73 8.76 10.68
N ILE A 76 5.81 9.32 9.90
CA ILE A 76 6.08 9.76 8.52
C ILE A 76 6.83 11.09 8.58
N VAL A 77 7.91 11.21 7.81
CA VAL A 77 8.75 12.42 7.73
C VAL A 77 8.68 13.10 6.35
N SER A 78 8.30 12.38 5.29
CA SER A 78 8.17 12.93 3.95
C SER A 78 7.14 12.17 3.12
N ASN A 79 6.49 12.86 2.17
CA ASN A 79 5.54 12.34 1.18
C ASN A 79 4.51 11.35 1.78
N PRO A 80 3.61 11.81 2.67
CA PRO A 80 2.63 10.94 3.30
C PRO A 80 1.66 10.36 2.26
N SER A 81 1.38 9.07 2.40
CA SER A 81 0.30 8.38 1.70
C SER A 81 -0.67 7.80 2.72
N HIS A 82 -1.96 7.99 2.48
CA HIS A 82 -3.01 7.38 3.27
C HIS A 82 -3.51 6.07 2.63
N VAL A 83 -4.17 5.22 3.41
CA VAL A 83 -4.83 4.01 2.89
C VAL A 83 -5.88 4.31 1.82
N HIS A 84 -6.43 5.53 1.81
CA HIS A 84 -7.37 5.97 0.78
C HIS A 84 -6.65 6.22 -0.54
N ASP A 85 -5.44 6.79 -0.51
CA ASP A 85 -4.62 7.01 -1.71
C ASP A 85 -4.15 5.68 -2.31
N TYR A 86 -3.79 4.72 -1.45
CA TYR A 86 -3.43 3.35 -1.85
C TYR A 86 -4.58 2.67 -2.63
N HIS A 87 -5.79 2.65 -2.07
CA HIS A 87 -6.95 2.06 -2.73
C HIS A 87 -7.40 2.85 -3.96
N ALA A 88 -7.34 4.19 -3.94
CA ALA A 88 -7.61 5.01 -5.11
C ALA A 88 -6.67 4.68 -6.27
N THR A 89 -5.39 4.46 -5.96
CA THR A 89 -4.37 4.08 -6.96
C THR A 89 -4.61 2.68 -7.51
N ILE A 90 -5.00 1.70 -6.67
CA ILE A 90 -5.38 0.35 -7.14
C ILE A 90 -6.57 0.44 -8.10
N LEU A 91 -7.63 1.15 -7.74
CA LEU A 91 -8.82 1.32 -8.59
C LEU A 91 -8.45 1.99 -9.91
N HIS A 92 -7.62 3.03 -9.87
CA HIS A 92 -7.12 3.70 -11.06
C HIS A 92 -6.38 2.73 -12.01
N LEU A 93 -5.49 1.89 -11.48
CA LEU A 93 -4.76 0.88 -12.27
C LEU A 93 -5.68 -0.20 -12.85
N MET A 94 -6.85 -0.41 -12.25
CA MET A 94 -7.91 -1.28 -12.77
C MET A 94 -8.81 -0.58 -13.80
N GLY A 95 -8.55 0.69 -14.15
CA GLY A 95 -9.38 1.47 -15.06
C GLY A 95 -10.68 1.99 -14.43
N ILE A 96 -10.75 2.02 -13.09
CA ILE A 96 -11.93 2.44 -12.34
C ILE A 96 -11.67 3.82 -11.73
N ASP A 97 -12.55 4.77 -12.03
CA ASP A 97 -12.59 6.06 -11.35
C ASP A 97 -13.22 5.90 -9.96
N HIS A 98 -12.39 6.02 -8.92
CA HIS A 98 -12.82 5.80 -7.53
C HIS A 98 -13.85 6.83 -7.04
N GLU A 99 -13.97 7.99 -7.69
CA GLU A 99 -14.92 9.04 -7.31
C GLU A 99 -16.30 8.82 -7.93
N ARG A 100 -16.37 8.07 -9.04
CA ARG A 100 -17.64 7.77 -9.73
C ARG A 100 -18.41 6.62 -9.10
N LEU A 101 -17.77 5.81 -8.26
CA LEU A 101 -18.42 4.75 -7.47
C LEU A 101 -18.99 5.30 -6.16
N THR A 102 -19.68 6.43 -6.23
CA THR A 102 -20.24 7.13 -5.08
C THR A 102 -21.75 6.96 -5.03
N TYR A 103 -22.27 6.61 -3.86
CA TYR A 103 -23.71 6.60 -3.59
C TYR A 103 -24.03 7.29 -2.26
N ARG A 104 -25.15 8.03 -2.21
CA ARG A 104 -25.60 8.74 -1.01
C ARG A 104 -26.42 7.79 -0.14
N TYR A 105 -26.02 7.63 1.13
CA TYR A 105 -26.74 6.83 2.12
C TYR A 105 -26.63 7.48 3.50
N ALA A 106 -27.73 7.45 4.28
CA ALA A 106 -27.78 8.01 5.64
C ALA A 106 -27.17 9.42 5.79
N GLY A 107 -27.37 10.28 4.78
CA GLY A 107 -26.87 11.66 4.80
C GLY A 107 -25.40 11.86 4.41
N ARG A 108 -24.63 10.80 4.09
CA ARG A 108 -23.24 10.93 3.61
C ARG A 108 -23.01 10.22 2.27
N ASP A 109 -22.03 10.71 1.53
CA ASP A 109 -21.56 10.03 0.33
C ASP A 109 -20.65 8.86 0.73
N PHE A 110 -20.93 7.68 0.19
CA PHE A 110 -20.13 6.48 0.35
C PHE A 110 -19.46 6.15 -0.98
N ARG A 111 -18.15 5.93 -0.95
CA ARG A 111 -17.39 5.36 -2.07
C ARG A 111 -16.38 4.34 -1.55
N LEU A 112 -15.80 3.52 -2.43
CA LEU A 112 -14.85 2.45 -2.04
C LEU A 112 -13.61 2.97 -1.29
N THR A 113 -13.30 4.25 -1.46
CA THR A 113 -12.19 4.96 -0.81
C THR A 113 -12.67 5.85 0.34
N ASP A 114 -13.92 5.71 0.80
CA ASP A 114 -14.65 6.70 1.61
C ASP A 114 -14.56 8.11 0.99
N VAL A 115 -14.91 9.21 1.64
CA VAL A 115 -14.87 10.57 1.05
C VAL A 115 -13.46 11.16 0.85
N ALA A 116 -12.41 10.34 0.77
CA ALA A 116 -11.01 10.76 0.68
C ALA A 116 -10.20 9.95 -0.35
N GLY A 117 -8.90 10.27 -0.49
CA GLY A 117 -7.97 9.58 -1.37
C GLY A 117 -7.66 10.33 -2.67
N ASN A 118 -6.41 10.29 -3.08
CA ASN A 118 -5.88 10.77 -4.34
C ASN A 118 -5.08 9.65 -5.01
N VAL A 119 -5.12 9.58 -6.34
CA VAL A 119 -4.25 8.68 -7.09
C VAL A 119 -2.80 9.14 -6.93
N LEU A 120 -1.92 8.25 -6.48
CA LEU A 120 -0.48 8.49 -6.34
C LEU A 120 0.19 8.44 -7.73
N LYS A 121 0.19 9.56 -8.45
CA LYS A 121 0.68 9.62 -9.84
C LYS A 121 2.19 9.43 -9.94
N GLU A 122 2.91 9.78 -8.89
CA GLU A 122 4.37 9.73 -8.79
C GLU A 122 4.92 8.30 -8.86
N ILE A 123 4.08 7.31 -8.56
CA ILE A 123 4.44 5.88 -8.56
C ILE A 123 3.96 5.13 -9.81
N LEU A 124 3.36 5.83 -10.77
CA LEU A 124 2.86 5.24 -12.02
C LEU A 124 3.86 5.44 -13.17
N THR A 125 3.75 4.61 -14.21
CA THR A 125 4.55 4.70 -15.46
C THR A 125 3.94 5.64 -16.48
#